data_AF-A0A177LJ41-F1
#
_entry.id   AF-A0A177LJ41-F1
#
_cell.length_a   1.000
_cell.length_b   1.000
_cell.length_c   1.000
_cell.angle_alpha   90.00
_cell.angle_beta   90.00
_cell.angle_gamma   90.00
#
_symmetry.space_group_name_H-M   'P 1'
#
loop_
_entity.id
_entity.type
_entity.pdbx_description
1 polymer ?
#
loop_
_entity_poly.entity_id
_entity_poly.type
_entity_poly.pdbx_seq_one_letter_code
_entity_poly.pdbx_strand_id
1 'polypeptide(L)'
;MDNKPAEKLGESYIKSRLLKYDFEIHSELSYDKDGADFMLTQKLDSDKLHFIRIQSKSRKIKSSTNVRIPKSYIGRNFVLFVYIINEHKEENLFCFLPSDFSIFTEKVSEYTLSITTKKINFLKDNYTFDQDKAEKINAIFAELREKKYISVIIDGIFLQESLIETKKLYAGIWNRDFEEPSLKDLAEKILKYNRFVDHNNDIACYIYISNHHNLEDHILIDPRNSSFNYKGILVKTSITYTSELVAFQIMDDIERFKQSNNILLIANDIIYERFLSDLDVDVKSVIVARLKINERPNEMYVDYKWFDISYPIGLAIGLKPNEL
;
A
#
# COMPACT_ATOMS: atom_id res chain seq x y z
N MET A 1 -6.74 -26.81 34.22
CA MET A 1 -7.15 -25.62 35.01
C MET A 1 -7.63 -24.58 34.04
N ASP A 2 -8.74 -23.92 34.35
CA ASP A 2 -9.27 -22.83 33.54
C ASP A 2 -8.29 -21.65 33.58
N ASN A 3 -7.62 -21.36 32.47
CA ASN A 3 -6.61 -20.31 32.36
C ASN A 3 -7.24 -18.91 32.19
N LYS A 4 -8.56 -18.82 32.01
CA LYS A 4 -9.28 -17.57 31.75
C LYS A 4 -8.98 -16.44 32.76
N PRO A 5 -8.88 -16.70 34.09
CA PRO A 5 -8.54 -15.63 35.03
C PRO A 5 -7.13 -15.06 34.81
N ALA A 6 -6.15 -15.90 34.47
CA ALA A 6 -4.79 -15.46 34.22
C ALA A 6 -4.67 -14.73 32.87
N GLU A 7 -5.43 -15.16 31.87
CA GLU A 7 -5.52 -14.50 30.57
C GLU A 7 -6.09 -13.09 30.71
N LYS A 8 -7.24 -12.93 31.39
CA LYS A 8 -7.83 -11.61 31.67
C LYS A 8 -6.91 -10.69 32.47
N LEU A 9 -6.23 -11.22 33.49
CA LEU A 9 -5.28 -10.45 34.28
C LEU A 9 -4.14 -9.93 33.41
N GLY A 10 -3.51 -10.80 32.61
CA GLY A 10 -2.39 -10.37 31.77
C GLY A 10 -2.81 -9.43 30.64
N GLU A 11 -3.96 -9.66 30.01
CA GLU A 11 -4.51 -8.72 29.03
C GLU A 11 -4.75 -7.33 29.65
N SER A 12 -5.36 -7.27 30.84
CA SER A 12 -5.58 -6.02 31.56
C SER A 12 -4.26 -5.31 31.90
N TYR A 13 -3.26 -6.09 32.33
CA TYR A 13 -1.93 -5.57 32.61
C TYR A 13 -1.26 -5.00 31.35
N ILE A 14 -1.29 -5.73 30.24
CA ILE A 14 -0.74 -5.29 28.95
C ILE A 14 -1.41 -3.98 28.51
N LYS A 15 -2.74 -3.90 28.56
CA LYS A 15 -3.49 -2.69 28.23
C LYS A 15 -3.05 -1.51 29.10
N SER A 16 -2.92 -1.72 30.42
CA SER A 16 -2.44 -0.67 31.33
C SER A 16 -1.02 -0.19 31.00
N ARG A 17 -0.15 -1.07 30.49
CA ARG A 17 1.21 -0.72 30.09
C ARG A 17 1.23 0.03 28.78
N LEU A 18 0.41 -0.35 27.80
CA LEU A 18 0.28 0.33 26.52
C LEU A 18 -0.30 1.74 26.68
N LEU A 19 -1.29 1.93 27.55
CA LEU A 19 -1.86 3.25 27.86
C LEU A 19 -0.84 4.25 28.42
N LYS A 20 0.25 3.79 29.06
CA LYS A 20 1.33 4.69 29.53
C LYS A 20 2.15 5.31 28.40
N TYR A 21 2.03 4.77 27.19
CA TYR A 21 2.68 5.25 25.98
C TYR A 21 1.65 5.81 24.98
N ASP A 22 0.48 6.22 25.47
CA ASP A 22 -0.58 6.89 24.70
C ASP A 22 -1.15 6.09 23.52
N PHE A 23 -1.06 4.76 23.56
CA PHE A 23 -1.72 3.91 22.57
C PHE A 23 -3.24 3.90 22.77
N GLU A 24 -4.01 4.16 21.70
CA GLU A 24 -5.46 3.95 21.70
C GLU A 24 -5.77 2.45 21.58
N ILE A 25 -6.56 1.91 22.51
CA ILE A 25 -6.82 0.47 22.62
C ILE A 25 -8.29 0.19 22.32
N HIS A 26 -8.56 -0.63 21.30
CA HIS A 26 -9.91 -1.10 20.99
C HIS A 26 -10.06 -2.56 21.44
N SER A 27 -10.97 -2.77 22.38
CA SER A 27 -11.16 -4.05 23.10
C SER A 27 -12.29 -4.92 22.54
N GLU A 28 -13.08 -4.41 21.58
CA GLU A 28 -14.26 -5.10 21.06
C GLU A 28 -13.99 -5.65 19.67
N LEU A 29 -13.30 -6.79 19.61
CA LEU A 29 -13.38 -7.66 18.44
C LEU A 29 -14.48 -8.69 18.71
N SER A 30 -15.63 -8.53 18.05
CA SER A 30 -16.71 -9.53 18.03
C SER A 30 -16.35 -10.79 17.23
N TYR A 31 -15.10 -10.91 16.77
CA TYR A 31 -14.63 -12.00 15.93
C TYR A 31 -13.24 -12.49 16.38
N ASP A 32 -13.23 -13.64 17.04
CA ASP A 32 -12.05 -14.49 17.37
C ASP A 32 -11.37 -15.07 16.11
N LYS A 33 -11.58 -14.45 14.93
CA LYS A 33 -11.25 -15.04 13.61
C LYS A 33 -9.80 -14.86 13.18
N ASP A 34 -9.08 -13.89 13.71
CA ASP A 34 -7.75 -13.51 13.18
C ASP A 34 -6.61 -13.52 14.21
N GLY A 35 -6.80 -14.20 15.35
CA GLY A 35 -5.73 -14.39 16.33
C GLY A 35 -5.31 -13.13 17.06
N ALA A 36 -6.26 -12.24 17.35
CA ALA A 36 -6.05 -11.00 18.08
C ALA A 36 -7.01 -10.94 19.25
N ASP A 37 -6.50 -10.63 20.45
CA ASP A 37 -7.33 -10.42 21.64
C ASP A 37 -7.82 -8.97 21.73
N PHE A 38 -7.05 -8.03 21.18
CA PHE A 38 -7.44 -6.63 21.03
C PHE A 38 -6.61 -5.94 19.94
N MET A 39 -6.93 -4.69 19.64
CA MET A 39 -6.21 -3.89 18.65
C MET A 39 -5.67 -2.61 19.28
N LEU A 40 -4.50 -2.20 18.81
CA LEU A 40 -4.07 -0.81 18.93
C LEU A 40 -4.53 -0.08 17.69
N THR A 41 -5.00 1.14 17.85
CA THR A 41 -5.33 2.00 16.73
C THR A 41 -4.56 3.30 16.83
N GLN A 42 -4.35 3.91 15.67
CA GLN A 42 -3.85 5.27 15.61
C GLN A 42 -4.53 5.96 14.45
N LYS A 43 -5.18 7.09 14.75
CA LYS A 43 -5.58 8.07 13.73
C LYS A 43 -4.32 8.79 13.29
N LEU A 44 -3.72 8.30 12.21
CA LEU A 44 -2.53 8.90 11.62
C LEU A 44 -2.88 10.05 10.66
N ASP A 45 -4.07 10.00 10.05
CA ASP A 45 -4.65 11.04 9.19
C ASP A 45 -6.19 11.10 9.43
N SER A 46 -6.88 12.14 8.92
CA SER A 46 -8.30 12.46 9.24
C SER A 46 -9.28 11.30 9.01
N ASP A 47 -9.00 10.41 8.06
CA ASP A 47 -10.01 9.48 7.53
C ASP A 47 -9.62 7.99 7.62
N LYS A 48 -8.46 7.65 8.22
CA LYS A 48 -8.01 6.25 8.36
C LYS A 48 -7.52 5.86 9.75
N LEU A 49 -8.26 4.91 10.34
CA LEU A 49 -7.87 4.18 11.53
C LEU A 49 -6.93 3.02 11.13
N HIS A 50 -5.63 3.21 11.33
CA HIS A 50 -4.68 2.10 11.20
C HIS A 50 -4.76 1.24 12.45
N PHE A 51 -4.55 -0.07 12.31
CA PHE A 51 -4.58 -0.98 13.44
C PHE A 51 -3.40 -1.94 13.47
N ILE A 52 -2.95 -2.23 14.69
CA ILE A 52 -2.03 -3.31 15.00
C ILE A 52 -2.80 -4.35 15.80
N ARG A 53 -2.76 -5.60 15.32
CA ARG A 53 -3.36 -6.76 15.98
C ARG A 53 -2.48 -7.20 17.13
N ILE A 54 -3.06 -7.25 18.33
CA ILE A 54 -2.36 -7.70 19.52
C ILE A 54 -2.87 -9.07 19.93
N GLN A 55 -1.95 -10.03 20.05
CA GLN A 55 -2.20 -11.28 20.77
C GLN A 55 -1.54 -11.19 22.15
N SER A 56 -2.30 -11.48 23.18
CA SER A 56 -1.89 -11.66 24.56
C SER A 56 -1.79 -13.15 24.90
N LYS A 57 -0.68 -13.56 25.53
CA LYS A 57 -0.53 -14.90 26.10
C LYS A 57 -0.02 -14.80 27.53
N SER A 58 -0.89 -15.06 28.49
CA SER A 58 -0.55 -15.07 29.92
C SER A 58 -0.20 -16.47 30.40
N ARG A 59 0.89 -16.61 31.17
CA ARG A 59 1.33 -17.90 31.73
C ARG A 59 1.76 -17.74 33.18
N LYS A 60 1.42 -18.74 34.00
CA LYS A 60 2.09 -18.97 35.29
C LYS A 60 3.17 -20.01 35.07
N ILE A 61 4.40 -19.72 35.50
CA ILE A 61 5.54 -20.64 35.33
C ILE A 61 6.00 -21.19 36.67
N LYS A 62 6.16 -22.52 36.73
CA LYS A 62 6.85 -23.23 37.82
C LYS A 62 8.27 -23.59 37.40
N SER A 63 8.39 -24.38 36.32
CA SER A 63 9.67 -24.79 35.73
C SER A 63 9.80 -24.36 34.27
N SER A 64 8.76 -24.65 33.48
CA SER A 64 8.68 -24.26 32.08
C SER A 64 7.24 -24.05 31.62
N THR A 65 7.09 -23.33 30.51
CA THR A 65 5.82 -23.17 29.79
C THR A 65 6.09 -23.01 28.30
N ASN A 66 5.05 -23.15 27.49
CA ASN A 66 5.11 -22.94 26.05
C ASN A 66 4.09 -21.89 25.63
N VAL A 67 4.52 -21.01 24.75
CA VAL A 67 3.66 -20.11 23.99
C VAL A 67 3.63 -20.62 22.55
N ARG A 68 2.42 -20.77 22.01
CA ARG A 68 2.20 -21.28 20.65
C ARG A 68 1.37 -20.26 19.89
N ILE A 69 1.80 -19.95 18.66
CA ILE A 69 1.14 -18.99 17.78
C ILE A 69 1.01 -19.62 16.38
N PRO A 70 -0.21 -19.75 15.84
CA PRO A 70 -0.41 -20.15 14.45
C PRO A 70 0.37 -19.25 13.49
N LYS A 71 1.03 -19.84 12.49
CA LYS A 71 1.77 -19.08 11.48
C LYS A 71 0.89 -18.07 10.74
N SER A 72 -0.36 -18.43 10.49
CA SER A 72 -1.35 -17.58 9.82
C SER A 72 -1.67 -16.28 10.55
N TYR A 73 -1.35 -16.16 11.84
CA TYR A 73 -1.62 -14.94 12.61
C TYR A 73 -0.56 -13.87 12.38
N ILE A 74 0.66 -14.27 12.05
CA ILE A 74 1.82 -13.37 12.01
C ILE A 74 1.84 -12.65 10.66
N GLY A 75 1.49 -11.36 10.70
CA GLY A 75 1.62 -10.41 9.59
C GLY A 75 2.40 -9.18 10.03
N ARG A 76 2.60 -8.22 9.11
CA ARG A 76 3.35 -6.98 9.39
C ARG A 76 2.74 -6.14 10.53
N ASN A 77 1.43 -6.21 10.70
CA ASN A 77 0.68 -5.51 11.74
C ASN A 77 0.37 -6.39 12.97
N PHE A 78 1.18 -7.41 13.25
CA PHE A 78 0.97 -8.32 14.38
C PHE A 78 2.02 -8.09 15.47
N VAL A 79 1.58 -8.01 16.72
CA VAL A 79 2.46 -7.97 17.90
C VAL A 79 1.97 -8.98 18.93
N LEU A 80 2.91 -9.76 19.46
CA LEU A 80 2.65 -10.71 20.54
C LEU A 80 3.17 -10.14 21.86
N PHE A 81 2.30 -10.10 22.85
CA PHE A 81 2.67 -9.91 24.24
C PHE A 81 2.61 -11.24 25.00
N VAL A 82 3.69 -11.54 25.73
CA VAL A 82 3.75 -12.68 26.63
C VAL A 82 3.90 -12.17 28.05
N TYR A 83 2.89 -12.43 28.87
CA TYR A 83 2.87 -12.05 30.27
C TYR A 83 3.13 -13.27 31.16
N ILE A 84 4.16 -13.22 32.00
CA ILE A 84 4.58 -14.35 32.85
C ILE A 84 4.64 -13.94 34.30
N ILE A 85 3.99 -14.74 35.14
CA ILE A 85 4.10 -14.68 36.60
C ILE A 85 4.82 -15.94 37.09
N ASN A 86 5.91 -15.79 37.83
CA ASN A 86 6.61 -16.93 38.45
C ASN A 86 6.03 -17.28 39.84
N GLU A 87 6.55 -18.35 40.47
CA GLU A 87 6.08 -18.78 41.80
C GLU A 87 6.32 -17.74 42.91
N HIS A 88 7.30 -16.84 42.72
CA HIS A 88 7.59 -15.71 43.62
C HIS A 88 6.71 -14.48 43.35
N LYS A 89 5.71 -14.60 42.47
CA LYS A 89 4.84 -13.50 42.01
C LYS A 89 5.59 -12.38 41.30
N GLU A 90 6.78 -12.63 40.77
CA GLU A 90 7.45 -11.68 39.89
C GLU A 90 6.77 -11.69 38.53
N GLU A 91 6.44 -10.50 38.06
CA GLU A 91 5.71 -10.26 36.83
C GLU A 91 6.69 -9.85 35.73
N ASN A 92 6.56 -10.47 34.56
CA ASN A 92 7.43 -10.24 33.41
C ASN A 92 6.56 -10.03 32.18
N LEU A 93 6.79 -8.94 31.47
CA LEU A 93 6.07 -8.62 30.25
C LEU A 93 7.04 -8.53 29.09
N PHE A 94 6.88 -9.43 28.13
CA PHE A 94 7.68 -9.49 26.92
C PHE A 94 6.86 -9.09 25.70
N CYS A 95 7.48 -8.39 24.75
CA CYS A 95 6.90 -7.94 23.50
C CYS A 95 7.73 -8.48 22.32
N PHE A 96 7.05 -9.16 21.41
CA PHE A 96 7.63 -9.75 20.21
C PHE A 96 6.98 -9.15 18.96
N LEU A 97 7.82 -8.60 18.09
CA LEU A 97 7.45 -8.13 16.76
C LEU A 97 7.58 -9.27 15.74
N PRO A 98 7.08 -9.13 14.50
CA PRO A 98 7.17 -10.19 13.49
C PRO A 98 8.61 -10.67 13.23
N SER A 99 9.58 -9.76 13.27
CA SER A 99 11.01 -10.06 13.13
C SER A 99 11.59 -10.93 14.24
N ASP A 100 10.99 -10.89 15.44
CA ASP A 100 11.49 -11.58 16.63
C ASP A 100 11.14 -13.08 16.61
N PHE A 101 10.28 -13.55 15.69
CA PHE A 101 9.87 -14.95 15.60
C PHE A 101 10.99 -15.91 15.21
N SER A 102 12.15 -15.41 14.80
CA SER A 102 13.36 -16.21 14.59
C SER A 102 13.84 -16.96 15.84
N ILE A 103 13.51 -16.49 17.06
CA ILE A 103 13.85 -17.20 18.30
C ILE A 103 12.86 -18.31 18.66
N PHE A 104 11.75 -18.41 17.94
CA PHE A 104 10.73 -19.42 18.16
C PHE A 104 11.12 -20.68 17.38
N THR A 105 10.82 -21.84 17.96
CA THR A 105 10.93 -23.09 17.21
C THR A 105 9.79 -23.14 16.19
N GLU A 106 10.15 -23.09 14.92
CA GLU A 106 9.22 -23.23 13.82
C GLU A 106 8.74 -24.69 13.69
N LYS A 107 7.42 -24.87 13.60
CA LYS A 107 6.77 -26.14 13.25
C LYS A 107 5.94 -25.97 11.99
N VAL A 108 5.30 -27.05 11.53
CA VAL A 108 4.52 -27.06 10.28
C VAL A 108 3.47 -25.93 10.25
N SER A 109 2.66 -25.78 11.30
CA SER A 109 1.54 -24.82 11.34
C SER A 109 1.67 -23.72 12.40
N GLU A 110 2.66 -23.79 13.29
CA GLU A 110 2.79 -22.88 14.43
C GLU A 110 4.24 -22.54 14.74
N TYR A 111 4.45 -21.42 15.40
CA TYR A 111 5.68 -21.09 16.12
C TYR A 111 5.51 -21.42 17.60
N THR A 112 6.51 -22.07 18.19
CA THR A 112 6.54 -22.40 19.62
C THR A 112 7.71 -21.73 20.31
N LEU A 113 7.43 -20.94 21.35
CA LEU A 113 8.44 -20.45 22.29
C LEU A 113 8.37 -21.25 23.58
N SER A 114 9.38 -22.07 23.82
CA SER A 114 9.60 -22.71 25.11
C SER A 114 10.30 -21.74 26.05
N ILE A 115 9.69 -21.51 27.21
CA ILE A 115 10.17 -20.57 28.24
C ILE A 115 10.45 -21.37 29.50
N THR A 116 11.72 -21.41 29.89
CA THR A 116 12.19 -21.98 31.16
C THR A 116 12.56 -20.85 32.10
N THR A 117 12.67 -21.12 33.41
CA THR A 117 13.16 -20.14 34.39
C THR A 117 14.51 -19.53 34.00
N LYS A 118 15.42 -20.32 33.41
CA LYS A 118 16.70 -19.82 32.88
C LYS A 118 16.53 -18.89 31.69
N LYS A 119 15.60 -19.19 30.78
CA LYS A 119 15.35 -18.36 29.58
C LYS A 119 14.69 -17.02 29.92
N ILE A 120 14.03 -16.88 31.08
CA ILE A 120 13.43 -15.62 31.51
C ILE A 120 14.45 -14.48 31.54
N ASN A 121 15.67 -14.72 32.04
CA ASN A 121 16.69 -13.65 32.10
C ASN A 121 17.09 -13.19 30.69
N PHE A 122 17.34 -14.13 29.78
CA PHE A 122 17.58 -13.79 28.37
C PHE A 122 16.42 -13.00 27.76
N LEU A 123 15.16 -13.36 28.09
CA LEU A 123 13.99 -12.62 27.61
C LEU A 123 13.89 -11.23 28.23
N LYS A 124 14.24 -11.07 29.51
CA LYS A 124 14.28 -9.76 30.17
C LYS A 124 15.25 -8.81 29.47
N ASP A 125 16.42 -9.30 29.12
CA ASP A 125 17.48 -8.47 28.53
C ASP A 125 17.17 -8.03 27.09
N ASN A 126 16.31 -8.77 26.37
CA ASN A 126 16.15 -8.58 24.91
C ASN A 126 14.71 -8.27 24.45
N TYR A 127 13.69 -8.63 25.25
CA TYR A 127 12.29 -8.61 24.81
C TYR A 127 11.35 -7.97 25.83
N THR A 128 11.86 -7.39 26.93
CA THR A 128 11.03 -6.66 27.88
C THR A 128 10.26 -5.55 27.18
N PHE A 129 8.98 -5.39 27.52
CA PHE A 129 8.21 -4.26 27.03
C PHE A 129 8.58 -2.97 27.79
N ASP A 130 9.30 -2.10 27.10
CA ASP A 130 9.78 -0.81 27.57
C ASP A 130 9.52 0.29 26.52
N GLN A 131 10.15 1.45 26.69
CA GLN A 131 10.05 2.58 25.77
C GLN A 131 10.55 2.20 24.36
N ASP A 132 11.65 1.45 24.22
CA ASP A 132 12.20 1.05 22.92
C ASP A 132 11.22 0.15 22.17
N LYS A 133 10.61 -0.83 22.86
CA LYS A 133 9.55 -1.64 22.23
C LYS A 133 8.31 -0.82 21.87
N ALA A 134 7.91 0.15 22.70
CA ALA A 134 6.81 1.05 22.38
C ALA A 134 7.10 1.89 21.11
N GLU A 135 8.32 2.43 20.99
CA GLU A 135 8.75 3.16 19.79
C GLU A 135 8.75 2.28 18.54
N LYS A 136 9.17 1.01 18.65
CA LYS A 136 9.08 0.07 17.53
C LYS A 136 7.65 -0.25 17.11
N ILE A 137 6.70 -0.31 18.05
CA ILE A 137 5.27 -0.44 17.73
C ILE A 137 4.77 0.82 17.00
N ASN A 138 5.18 2.01 17.43
CA ASN A 138 4.89 3.26 16.71
C ASN A 138 5.51 3.29 15.31
N ALA A 139 6.70 2.72 15.12
CA ALA A 139 7.32 2.60 13.81
C ALA A 139 6.50 1.69 12.86
N ILE A 140 5.83 0.66 13.39
CA ILE A 140 4.90 -0.15 12.58
C ILE A 140 3.74 0.72 12.08
N PHE A 141 3.17 1.59 12.93
CA PHE A 141 2.15 2.54 12.49
C PHE A 141 2.67 3.49 11.40
N ALA A 142 3.90 3.98 11.52
CA ALA A 142 4.53 4.82 10.50
C ALA A 142 4.74 4.05 9.17
N GLU A 143 5.17 2.79 9.20
CA GLU A 143 5.29 1.97 7.99
C GLU A 143 3.94 1.65 7.36
N LEU A 144 2.89 1.46 8.17
CA LEU A 144 1.54 1.25 7.67
C LEU A 144 0.97 2.50 6.98
N ARG A 145 1.52 3.69 7.27
CA ARG A 145 1.19 4.95 6.59
C ARG A 145 1.69 4.98 5.14
N GLU A 146 2.79 4.29 4.83
CA GLU A 146 3.38 4.34 3.50
C GLU A 146 2.62 3.44 2.52
N LYS A 147 1.94 4.06 1.55
CA LYS A 147 1.27 3.37 0.46
C LYS A 147 2.30 2.66 -0.43
N LYS A 148 2.40 1.33 -0.30
CA LYS A 148 3.39 0.48 -1.00
C LYS A 148 3.02 0.13 -2.44
N TYR A 149 1.85 0.54 -2.89
CA TYR A 149 1.34 0.23 -4.23
C TYR A 149 1.17 1.50 -5.05
N ILE A 150 1.49 1.42 -6.33
CA ILE A 150 1.24 2.47 -7.31
C ILE A 150 0.32 1.90 -8.39
N SER A 151 -0.84 2.52 -8.55
CA SER A 151 -1.75 2.26 -9.67
C SER A 151 -1.57 3.34 -10.71
N VAL A 152 -1.05 2.98 -11.88
CA VAL A 152 -1.15 3.81 -13.08
C VAL A 152 -2.47 3.48 -13.74
N ILE A 153 -3.37 4.45 -13.87
CA ILE A 153 -4.72 4.27 -14.41
C ILE A 153 -4.83 5.12 -15.66
N ILE A 154 -5.11 4.49 -16.79
CA ILE A 154 -5.07 5.11 -18.11
C ILE A 154 -6.44 5.08 -18.75
N ASP A 155 -6.99 6.27 -18.99
CA ASP A 155 -8.14 6.47 -19.87
C ASP A 155 -7.70 6.33 -21.33
N GLY A 156 -8.16 5.27 -21.99
CA GLY A 156 -7.78 4.96 -23.36
C GLY A 156 -8.31 5.96 -24.39
N ILE A 157 -9.45 6.61 -24.14
CA ILE A 157 -10.00 7.64 -25.03
C ILE A 157 -9.09 8.87 -24.97
N PHE A 158 -8.80 9.33 -23.75
CA PHE A 158 -7.90 10.46 -23.56
C PHE A 158 -6.49 10.18 -24.09
N LEU A 159 -5.97 8.96 -23.89
CA LEU A 159 -4.65 8.59 -24.39
C LEU A 159 -4.59 8.63 -25.92
N GLN A 160 -5.62 8.11 -26.60
CA GLN A 160 -5.71 8.15 -28.07
C GLN A 160 -5.66 9.59 -28.57
N GLU A 161 -6.51 10.46 -28.03
CA GLU A 161 -6.52 11.89 -28.40
C GLU A 161 -5.16 12.55 -28.17
N SER A 162 -4.55 12.26 -27.02
CA SER A 162 -3.24 12.81 -26.65
C SER A 162 -2.14 12.38 -27.61
N LEU A 163 -2.15 11.12 -28.08
CA LEU A 163 -1.21 10.63 -29.08
C LEU A 163 -1.34 11.38 -30.41
N ILE A 164 -2.58 11.53 -30.90
CA ILE A 164 -2.87 12.21 -32.17
C ILE A 164 -2.41 13.66 -32.12
N GLU A 165 -2.83 14.42 -31.10
CA GLU A 165 -2.50 15.84 -30.98
C GLU A 165 -1.01 16.06 -30.77
N THR A 166 -0.37 15.25 -29.92
CA THR A 166 1.07 15.37 -29.65
C THR A 166 1.90 15.10 -30.91
N LYS A 167 1.55 14.07 -31.69
CA LYS A 167 2.22 13.80 -32.96
C LYS A 167 2.03 14.93 -33.95
N LYS A 168 0.81 15.46 -34.08
CA LYS A 168 0.52 16.60 -34.96
C LYS A 168 1.32 17.84 -34.59
N LEU A 169 1.41 18.15 -33.29
CA LEU A 169 2.22 19.25 -32.77
C LEU A 169 3.69 19.10 -33.17
N TYR A 170 4.31 17.96 -32.85
CA TYR A 170 5.73 17.76 -33.12
C TYR A 170 6.05 17.56 -34.60
N ALA A 171 5.12 17.03 -35.39
CA ALA A 171 5.29 16.94 -36.85
C ALA A 171 5.35 18.34 -37.47
N GLY A 172 4.55 19.28 -36.97
CA GLY A 172 4.61 20.68 -37.39
C GLY A 172 5.93 21.37 -37.03
N ILE A 173 6.55 21.00 -35.90
CA ILE A 173 7.81 21.60 -35.43
C ILE A 173 9.02 21.01 -36.16
N TRP A 174 9.09 19.68 -36.24
CA TRP A 174 10.27 18.95 -36.72
C TRP A 174 10.19 18.52 -38.19
N ASN A 175 9.02 18.68 -38.82
CA ASN A 175 8.75 18.32 -40.21
C ASN A 175 9.18 16.88 -40.55
N ARG A 176 8.84 15.93 -39.67
CA ARG A 176 9.09 14.50 -39.84
C ARG A 176 7.89 13.69 -39.36
N ASP A 177 7.77 12.48 -39.89
CA ASP A 177 6.84 11.48 -39.39
C ASP A 177 7.40 10.81 -38.14
N PHE A 178 6.50 10.35 -37.28
CA PHE A 178 6.82 9.69 -36.02
C PHE A 178 6.25 8.28 -36.01
N GLU A 179 6.99 7.35 -35.41
CA GLU A 179 6.54 5.97 -35.26
C GLU A 179 5.47 5.85 -34.17
N GLU A 180 4.67 4.79 -34.28
CA GLU A 180 3.72 4.40 -33.23
C GLU A 180 4.49 3.89 -32.00
N PRO A 181 4.28 4.49 -30.81
CA PRO A 181 4.99 4.05 -29.62
C PRO A 181 4.43 2.70 -29.15
N SER A 182 5.27 1.90 -28.48
CA SER A 182 4.75 0.73 -27.76
C SER A 182 4.13 1.16 -26.43
N LEU A 183 3.11 0.41 -25.99
CA LEU A 183 2.49 0.65 -24.68
C LEU A 183 3.51 0.58 -23.54
N LYS A 184 4.43 -0.38 -23.64
CA LYS A 184 5.55 -0.53 -22.70
C LYS A 184 6.39 0.76 -22.65
N ASP A 185 6.87 1.23 -23.81
CA ASP A 185 7.75 2.39 -23.87
C ASP A 185 7.06 3.64 -23.33
N LEU A 186 5.79 3.83 -23.69
CA LEU A 186 4.98 4.93 -23.17
C LEU A 186 4.81 4.84 -21.65
N ALA A 187 4.43 3.67 -21.12
CA ALA A 187 4.28 3.46 -19.68
C ALA A 187 5.60 3.72 -18.94
N GLU A 188 6.75 3.30 -19.48
CA GLU A 188 8.05 3.62 -18.92
C GLU A 188 8.34 5.14 -18.90
N LYS A 189 7.94 5.88 -19.95
CA LYS A 189 8.11 7.34 -19.99
C LYS A 189 7.18 8.04 -18.99
N ILE A 190 5.93 7.60 -18.88
CA ILE A 190 4.96 8.09 -17.89
C ILE A 190 5.50 7.87 -16.47
N LEU A 191 6.03 6.69 -16.17
CA LEU A 191 6.58 6.35 -14.87
C LEU A 191 7.80 7.21 -14.47
N LYS A 192 8.47 7.91 -15.40
CA LYS A 192 9.50 8.90 -15.03
C LYS A 192 8.94 10.10 -14.28
N TYR A 193 7.66 10.42 -14.46
CA TYR A 193 6.96 11.50 -13.77
C TYR A 193 6.31 11.05 -12.46
N ASN A 194 6.37 9.76 -12.17
CA ASN A 194 5.91 9.20 -10.92
C ASN A 194 6.82 9.65 -9.76
N ARG A 195 6.29 10.48 -8.86
CA ARG A 195 7.00 10.97 -7.66
C ARG A 195 6.84 10.05 -6.44
N PHE A 196 6.09 8.95 -6.58
CA PHE A 196 5.87 7.97 -5.53
C PHE A 196 6.91 6.85 -5.49
N VAL A 197 7.83 6.80 -6.46
CA VAL A 197 8.72 5.64 -6.63
C VAL A 197 9.73 5.59 -5.49
N ASP A 198 9.49 4.66 -4.57
CA ASP A 198 10.50 4.09 -3.68
C ASP A 198 10.83 2.66 -4.15
N HIS A 199 12.00 2.14 -3.80
CA HIS A 199 12.52 0.85 -4.25
C HIS A 199 11.64 -0.35 -3.86
N ASN A 200 10.71 -0.17 -2.92
CA ASN A 200 9.85 -1.21 -2.37
C ASN A 200 8.41 -1.20 -2.92
N ASN A 201 8.08 -0.31 -3.85
CA ASN A 201 6.69 -0.17 -4.31
C ASN A 201 6.36 -1.11 -5.47
N ASP A 202 5.25 -1.83 -5.35
CA ASP A 202 4.66 -2.62 -6.42
C ASP A 202 3.90 -1.70 -7.38
N ILE A 203 4.09 -1.87 -8.70
CA ILE A 203 3.46 -1.03 -9.72
C ILE A 203 2.53 -1.87 -10.60
N ALA A 204 1.28 -1.41 -10.73
CA ALA A 204 0.30 -1.96 -11.66
C ALA A 204 -0.20 -0.86 -12.61
N CYS A 205 -0.30 -1.18 -13.89
CA CYS A 205 -0.80 -0.32 -14.95
C CYS A 205 -2.13 -0.88 -15.46
N TYR A 206 -3.18 -0.09 -15.36
CA TYR A 206 -4.54 -0.41 -15.78
C TYR A 206 -4.92 0.49 -16.94
N ILE A 207 -5.37 -0.08 -18.04
CA ILE A 207 -5.75 0.65 -19.25
C ILE A 207 -7.18 0.25 -19.61
N TYR A 208 -8.04 1.24 -19.77
CA TYR A 208 -9.45 1.05 -20.09
C TYR A 208 -9.68 1.54 -21.51
N ILE A 209 -10.02 0.62 -22.40
CA ILE A 209 -10.21 0.87 -23.83
C ILE A 209 -11.69 0.75 -24.14
N SER A 210 -12.25 1.78 -24.78
CA SER A 210 -13.62 1.75 -25.28
C SER A 210 -13.68 0.92 -26.57
N ASN A 211 -14.66 0.01 -26.68
CA ASN A 211 -14.94 -0.75 -27.90
C ASN A 211 -15.38 0.13 -29.09
N HIS A 212 -15.57 1.43 -28.86
CA HIS A 212 -15.96 2.42 -29.87
C HIS A 212 -14.82 3.34 -30.30
N HIS A 213 -13.63 3.13 -29.74
CA HIS A 213 -12.42 3.90 -30.02
C HIS A 213 -11.31 2.96 -30.50
N ASN A 214 -10.40 3.48 -31.31
CA ASN A 214 -9.32 2.70 -31.92
C ASN A 214 -7.97 3.13 -31.34
N LEU A 215 -7.76 2.92 -30.05
CA LEU A 215 -6.47 3.25 -29.43
C LEU A 215 -5.34 2.41 -30.08
N GLU A 216 -5.64 1.18 -30.47
CA GLU A 216 -4.72 0.21 -31.08
C GLU A 216 -4.13 0.69 -32.42
N ASP A 217 -4.83 1.58 -33.13
CA ASP A 217 -4.31 2.19 -34.37
C ASP A 217 -3.18 3.20 -34.09
N HIS A 218 -3.02 3.62 -32.83
CA HIS A 218 -2.12 4.69 -32.40
C HIS A 218 -1.09 4.25 -31.34
N ILE A 219 -1.11 2.99 -30.92
CA ILE A 219 -0.15 2.44 -29.96
C ILE A 219 0.03 0.94 -30.17
N LEU A 220 1.28 0.47 -30.12
CA LEU A 220 1.58 -0.95 -30.24
C LEU A 220 1.34 -1.66 -28.90
N ILE A 221 0.27 -2.44 -28.83
CA ILE A 221 -0.08 -3.27 -27.69
C ILE A 221 0.38 -4.71 -27.96
N ASP A 222 1.27 -5.25 -27.11
CA ASP A 222 1.61 -6.67 -27.16
C ASP A 222 0.69 -7.47 -26.21
N PRO A 223 -0.31 -8.19 -26.74
CA PRO A 223 -1.25 -8.95 -25.92
C PRO A 223 -0.59 -10.11 -25.15
N ARG A 224 0.63 -10.51 -25.51
CA ARG A 224 1.37 -11.58 -24.83
C ARG A 224 2.24 -11.06 -23.69
N ASN A 225 2.42 -9.74 -23.58
CA ASN A 225 3.35 -9.15 -22.62
C ASN A 225 2.59 -8.34 -21.56
N SER A 226 2.07 -9.04 -20.55
CA SER A 226 1.33 -8.45 -19.43
C SER A 226 2.24 -7.87 -18.34
N SER A 227 3.56 -7.83 -18.53
CA SER A 227 4.47 -7.22 -17.56
C SER A 227 5.79 -6.78 -18.16
N PHE A 228 6.43 -5.78 -17.56
CA PHE A 228 7.76 -5.34 -17.94
C PHE A 228 8.57 -4.90 -16.72
N ASN A 229 9.90 -4.87 -16.84
CA ASN A 229 10.77 -4.40 -15.76
C ASN A 229 11.06 -2.90 -15.90
N TYR A 230 10.76 -2.12 -14.87
CA TYR A 230 11.11 -0.71 -14.76
C TYR A 230 12.02 -0.50 -13.54
N LYS A 231 13.29 -0.16 -13.78
CA LYS A 231 14.30 0.09 -12.72
C LYS A 231 14.40 -1.02 -11.67
N GLY A 232 14.26 -2.28 -12.06
CA GLY A 232 14.29 -3.45 -11.17
C GLY A 232 12.92 -3.87 -10.62
N ILE A 233 11.87 -3.07 -10.83
CA ILE A 233 10.51 -3.36 -10.36
C ILE A 233 9.72 -4.02 -11.49
N LEU A 234 8.99 -5.11 -11.19
CA LEU A 234 8.08 -5.75 -12.14
C LEU A 234 6.77 -4.96 -12.21
N VAL A 235 6.53 -4.29 -13.34
CA VAL A 235 5.27 -3.60 -13.62
C VAL A 235 4.30 -4.58 -14.26
N LYS A 236 3.13 -4.78 -13.66
CA LYS A 236 2.05 -5.58 -14.24
C LYS A 236 1.12 -4.69 -15.06
N THR A 237 0.75 -5.12 -16.25
CA THR A 237 -0.15 -4.40 -17.16
C THR A 237 -1.44 -5.19 -17.32
N SER A 238 -2.58 -4.50 -17.15
CA SER A 238 -3.93 -5.05 -17.31
C SER A 238 -4.71 -4.15 -18.26
N ILE A 239 -5.25 -4.76 -19.32
CA ILE A 239 -6.02 -4.07 -20.35
C ILE A 239 -7.46 -4.53 -20.24
N THR A 240 -8.37 -3.58 -20.10
CA THR A 240 -9.81 -3.82 -19.98
C THR A 240 -10.51 -3.17 -21.16
N TYR A 241 -11.25 -3.98 -21.92
CA TYR A 241 -12.10 -3.51 -23.01
C TYR A 241 -13.53 -3.35 -22.50
N THR A 242 -14.18 -2.24 -22.84
CA THR A 242 -15.53 -1.94 -22.37
C THR A 242 -16.40 -1.27 -23.42
N SER A 243 -17.68 -1.62 -23.45
CA SER A 243 -18.73 -0.90 -24.18
C SER A 243 -19.41 0.18 -23.32
N GLU A 244 -19.09 0.25 -22.03
CA GLU A 244 -19.60 1.26 -21.10
C GLU A 244 -18.74 2.53 -21.14
N LEU A 245 -19.15 3.55 -20.37
CA LEU A 245 -18.35 4.76 -20.20
C LEU A 245 -17.05 4.41 -19.47
N VAL A 246 -15.92 4.56 -20.16
CA VAL A 246 -14.57 4.33 -19.63
C VAL A 246 -14.35 5.06 -18.30
N ALA A 247 -14.83 6.31 -18.21
CA ALA A 247 -14.71 7.12 -17.02
C ALA A 247 -15.33 6.50 -15.76
N PHE A 248 -16.47 5.80 -15.87
CA PHE A 248 -17.10 5.18 -14.71
C PHE A 248 -16.30 3.99 -14.18
N GLN A 249 -15.72 3.19 -15.07
CA GLN A 249 -14.84 2.08 -14.65
C GLN A 249 -13.57 2.58 -13.97
N ILE A 250 -13.01 3.67 -14.47
CA ILE A 250 -11.85 4.33 -13.86
C ILE A 250 -12.21 4.88 -12.48
N MET A 251 -13.37 5.53 -12.33
CA MET A 251 -13.83 6.05 -11.04
C MET A 251 -14.02 4.94 -10.02
N ASP A 252 -14.66 3.84 -10.39
CA ASP A 252 -14.85 2.67 -9.52
C ASP A 252 -13.51 2.07 -9.07
N ASP A 253 -12.54 2.01 -9.97
CA ASP A 253 -11.22 1.47 -9.66
C ASP A 253 -10.37 2.44 -8.83
N ILE A 254 -10.49 3.74 -9.05
CA ILE A 254 -9.92 4.76 -8.15
C ILE A 254 -10.50 4.59 -6.75
N GLU A 255 -11.82 4.50 -6.59
CA GLU A 255 -12.49 4.28 -5.30
C GLU A 255 -11.98 3.03 -4.58
N ARG A 256 -11.78 1.93 -5.33
CA ARG A 256 -11.23 0.69 -4.78
C ARG A 256 -9.77 0.84 -4.33
N PHE A 257 -8.96 1.59 -5.07
CA PHE A 257 -7.52 1.68 -4.84
C PHE A 257 -7.10 2.84 -3.92
N LYS A 258 -7.95 3.86 -3.76
CA LYS A 258 -7.61 5.12 -3.09
C LYS A 258 -7.09 4.94 -1.66
N GLN A 259 -7.48 3.84 -1.00
CA GLN A 259 -7.10 3.58 0.37
C GLN A 259 -5.68 3.01 0.51
N SER A 260 -5.24 2.14 -0.40
CA SER A 260 -3.96 1.40 -0.31
C SER A 260 -2.90 1.84 -1.32
N ASN A 261 -3.27 2.60 -2.35
CA ASN A 261 -2.40 2.88 -3.49
C ASN A 261 -2.21 4.38 -3.70
N ASN A 262 -1.00 4.75 -4.13
CA ASN A 262 -0.78 6.01 -4.81
C ASN A 262 -1.30 5.87 -6.25
N ILE A 263 -1.93 6.92 -6.77
CA ILE A 263 -2.60 6.87 -8.07
C ILE A 263 -1.91 7.83 -9.03
N LEU A 264 -1.55 7.30 -10.21
CA LEU A 264 -1.10 8.08 -11.36
C LEU A 264 -2.20 7.99 -12.43
N LEU A 265 -3.06 8.99 -12.48
CA LEU A 265 -4.21 9.03 -13.39
C LEU A 265 -3.83 9.72 -14.70
N ILE A 266 -4.05 9.06 -15.84
CA ILE A 266 -3.84 9.61 -17.17
C ILE A 266 -5.21 9.90 -17.77
N ALA A 267 -5.70 11.13 -17.59
CA ALA A 267 -7.03 11.58 -18.00
C ALA A 267 -7.06 13.11 -18.09
N ASN A 268 -8.00 13.68 -18.84
CA ASN A 268 -8.20 15.14 -18.89
C ASN A 268 -9.66 15.59 -19.03
N ASP A 269 -10.61 14.66 -18.87
CA ASP A 269 -12.04 14.93 -19.07
C ASP A 269 -12.68 15.57 -17.82
N ILE A 270 -13.48 16.61 -18.02
CA ILE A 270 -14.23 17.31 -16.95
C ILE A 270 -15.12 16.37 -16.11
N ILE A 271 -15.53 15.21 -16.64
CA ILE A 271 -16.30 14.21 -15.90
C ILE A 271 -15.58 13.77 -14.62
N TYR A 272 -14.24 13.76 -14.63
CA TYR A 272 -13.44 13.40 -13.46
C TYR A 272 -13.35 14.52 -12.42
N GLU A 273 -13.61 15.78 -12.77
CA GLU A 273 -13.34 16.93 -11.92
C GLU A 273 -14.08 16.86 -10.58
N ARG A 274 -15.41 16.67 -10.64
CA ARG A 274 -16.24 16.58 -9.44
C ARG A 274 -15.89 15.34 -8.62
N PHE A 275 -15.74 14.19 -9.28
CA PHE A 275 -15.37 12.94 -8.62
C PHE A 275 -14.05 13.06 -7.85
N LEU A 276 -13.04 13.64 -8.49
CA LEU A 276 -11.71 13.84 -7.92
C LEU A 276 -11.70 14.89 -6.80
N SER A 277 -12.55 15.91 -6.90
CA SER A 277 -12.74 16.94 -5.86
C SER A 277 -13.46 16.40 -4.62
N ASP A 278 -14.41 15.49 -4.83
CA ASP A 278 -15.15 14.80 -3.76
C ASP A 278 -14.36 13.59 -3.20
N LEU A 279 -13.18 13.29 -3.76
CA LEU A 279 -12.37 12.13 -3.39
C LEU A 279 -11.70 12.36 -2.03
N ASP A 280 -12.14 11.60 -1.04
CA ASP A 280 -11.57 11.63 0.32
C ASP A 280 -10.19 10.93 0.39
N VAL A 281 -9.15 11.63 -0.09
CA VAL A 281 -7.73 11.21 -0.05
C VAL A 281 -6.77 12.39 0.12
N ASP A 282 -5.57 12.11 0.63
CA ASP A 282 -4.47 13.08 0.60
C ASP A 282 -4.16 13.50 -0.85
N VAL A 283 -4.17 14.81 -1.10
CA VAL A 283 -3.79 15.47 -2.36
C VAL A 283 -2.41 15.04 -2.86
N LYS A 284 -1.50 14.64 -1.95
CA LYS A 284 -0.19 14.13 -2.35
C LYS A 284 -0.28 12.75 -2.99
N SER A 285 -1.30 11.95 -2.72
CA SER A 285 -1.41 10.54 -3.11
C SER A 285 -1.96 10.30 -4.52
N VAL A 286 -2.33 11.37 -5.23
CA VAL A 286 -2.76 11.32 -6.64
C VAL A 286 -1.92 12.30 -7.45
N ILE A 287 -1.42 11.83 -8.60
CA ILE A 287 -0.79 12.66 -9.63
C ILE A 287 -1.59 12.44 -10.91
N VAL A 288 -1.83 13.52 -11.64
CA VAL A 288 -2.66 13.48 -12.84
C VAL A 288 -1.89 13.92 -14.07
N ALA A 289 -1.97 13.16 -15.17
CA ALA A 289 -1.39 13.56 -16.44
C ALA A 289 -2.48 14.14 -17.33
N ARG A 290 -2.30 15.41 -17.72
CA ARG A 290 -3.25 16.17 -18.55
C ARG A 290 -2.58 16.55 -19.87
N LEU A 291 -3.34 16.97 -20.86
CA LEU A 291 -2.80 17.49 -22.10
C LEU A 291 -2.98 19.00 -22.13
N LYS A 292 -1.90 19.77 -22.20
CA LYS A 292 -1.93 21.24 -22.27
C LYS A 292 -1.61 21.74 -23.68
N ILE A 293 -2.30 21.21 -24.67
CA ILE A 293 -2.19 21.67 -26.07
C ILE A 293 -3.48 22.40 -26.41
N ASN A 294 -3.37 23.72 -26.65
CA ASN A 294 -4.46 24.63 -27.03
C ASN A 294 -5.65 24.60 -26.05
N GLU A 295 -5.58 25.40 -24.97
CA GLU A 295 -6.61 25.59 -23.92
C GLU A 295 -8.00 25.05 -24.31
N ARG A 296 -8.27 23.79 -23.95
CA ARG A 296 -9.52 23.12 -24.35
C ARG A 296 -10.65 23.58 -23.44
N PRO A 297 -11.88 23.76 -23.97
CA PRO A 297 -13.02 24.23 -23.17
C PRO A 297 -13.51 23.24 -22.10
N ASN A 298 -13.03 21.99 -22.10
CA ASN A 298 -13.47 20.91 -21.19
C ASN A 298 -12.30 20.25 -20.43
N GLU A 299 -11.22 20.98 -20.16
CA GLU A 299 -10.14 20.48 -19.30
C GLU A 299 -10.62 20.37 -17.86
N MET A 300 -10.31 19.25 -17.20
CA MET A 300 -10.59 19.13 -15.77
C MET A 300 -9.64 20.01 -14.93
N TYR A 301 -10.20 20.66 -13.92
CA TYR A 301 -9.47 21.44 -12.93
C TYR A 301 -9.45 20.71 -11.59
N VAL A 302 -8.32 20.10 -11.25
CA VAL A 302 -8.16 19.41 -9.95
C VAL A 302 -6.94 19.90 -9.18
N ASP A 303 -7.05 19.90 -7.85
CA ASP A 303 -6.04 20.36 -6.88
C ASP A 303 -4.81 19.43 -6.76
N TYR A 304 -4.87 18.27 -7.41
CA TYR A 304 -3.78 17.32 -7.46
C TYR A 304 -2.60 17.83 -8.30
N LYS A 305 -1.40 17.38 -7.95
CA LYS A 305 -0.21 17.59 -8.78
C LYS A 305 -0.45 17.01 -10.16
N TRP A 306 0.03 17.71 -11.18
CA TRP A 306 -0.12 17.25 -12.56
C TRP A 306 1.14 17.47 -13.39
N PHE A 307 1.21 16.75 -14.51
CA PHE A 307 2.21 16.97 -15.56
C PHE A 307 1.56 16.84 -16.94
N ASP A 308 2.20 17.39 -17.96
CA ASP A 308 1.71 17.34 -19.33
C ASP A 308 2.12 16.02 -19.99
N ILE A 309 1.13 15.26 -20.47
CA ILE A 309 1.30 13.94 -21.10
C ILE A 309 1.99 14.03 -22.47
N SER A 310 2.01 15.20 -23.11
CA SER A 310 2.70 15.39 -24.39
C SER A 310 4.22 15.17 -24.29
N TYR A 311 4.83 15.42 -23.13
CA TYR A 311 6.26 15.16 -22.91
C TYR A 311 6.61 13.66 -22.92
N PRO A 312 6.00 12.79 -22.09
CA PRO A 312 6.27 11.36 -22.16
C PRO A 312 5.83 10.74 -23.48
N ILE A 313 4.75 11.22 -24.12
CA ILE A 313 4.39 10.80 -25.48
C ILE A 313 5.49 11.18 -26.46
N GLY A 314 5.97 12.42 -26.44
CA GLY A 314 7.04 12.91 -27.31
C GLY A 314 8.30 12.04 -27.22
N LEU A 315 8.72 11.71 -25.99
CA LEU A 315 9.83 10.78 -25.75
C LEU A 315 9.54 9.36 -26.26
N ALA A 316 8.29 8.89 -26.20
CA ALA A 316 7.91 7.55 -26.63
C ALA A 316 7.86 7.42 -28.15
N ILE A 317 7.51 8.50 -28.86
CA ILE A 317 7.49 8.55 -30.34
C ILE A 317 8.88 8.83 -30.95
N GLY A 318 9.93 8.87 -30.12
CA GLY A 318 11.33 8.95 -30.58
C GLY A 318 11.99 10.34 -30.48
N LEU A 319 11.35 11.34 -29.87
CA LEU A 319 12.00 12.62 -29.60
C LEU A 319 13.03 12.49 -28.47
N LYS A 320 14.11 13.25 -28.58
CA LYS A 320 15.13 13.42 -27.54
C LYS A 320 14.69 14.50 -26.54
N PRO A 321 15.22 14.49 -25.31
CA PRO A 321 14.89 15.52 -24.32
C PRO A 321 15.15 16.96 -24.75
N ASN A 322 16.09 17.19 -25.68
CA ASN A 322 16.37 18.51 -26.23
C ASN A 322 15.48 18.89 -27.42
N GLU A 323 14.59 17.99 -27.85
CA GLU A 323 13.59 18.21 -28.91
C GLU A 323 12.18 18.49 -28.34
N LEU A 324 12.03 18.59 -27.01
CA LEU A 324 10.76 18.73 -26.27
C LEU A 324 10.62 20.08 -25.55
#